data_AF-A0A2M9PCH9-F1
#
_entry.id   AF-A0A2M9PCH9-F1
#
_cell.length_a   1.000
_cell.length_b   1.000
_cell.length_c   1.000
_cell.angle_alpha   90.00
_cell.angle_beta   90.00
_cell.angle_gamma   90.00
#
_symmetry.space_group_name_H-M   'P 1'
#
loop_
_entity.id
_entity.type
_entity.pdbx_description
1 polymer ?
#
loop_
_entity_poly.entity_id
_entity_poly.type
_entity_poly.pdbx_seq_one_letter_code
_entity_poly.pdbx_strand_id
1 'polypeptide(L)' 'MSDRLPLLQRLVFSIPVLGWMLKDVIYGDRDNIWYFLFTLLTVWVLAMFAFGYPAFIIPVLAIVPVVFFMIFLISLG' A
#
# COMPACT_ATOMS: atom_id res chain seq x y z
N MET A 1 6.58 -26.51 18.35
CA MET A 1 6.43 -25.88 17.02
C MET A 1 5.87 -24.48 17.23
N SER A 2 6.74 -23.47 17.32
CA SER A 2 6.33 -22.07 17.48
C SER A 2 6.69 -21.36 16.18
N ASP A 3 5.89 -21.55 15.13
CA ASP A 3 5.89 -20.68 13.97
C ASP A 3 5.31 -19.34 14.40
N ARG A 4 6.15 -18.54 15.08
CA ARG A 4 5.80 -17.16 15.40
C ARG A 4 5.84 -16.41 14.09
N LEU A 5 4.65 -16.13 13.53
CA LEU A 5 4.50 -15.18 12.43
C LEU A 5 5.35 -13.92 12.75
N PRO A 6 6.14 -13.41 11.80
CA PRO A 6 7.01 -12.26 12.02
C PRO A 6 6.23 -11.11 12.66
N LEU A 7 6.86 -10.37 13.59
CA LEU A 7 6.20 -9.31 14.37
C LEU A 7 5.40 -8.33 13.51
N LEU A 8 5.90 -8.04 12.31
CA LEU A 8 5.25 -7.23 11.29
C LEU A 8 3.91 -7.80 10.82
N GLN A 9 3.83 -9.10 10.56
CA GLN A 9 2.61 -9.76 10.09
C GLN A 9 1.52 -9.76 11.18
N ARG A 10 1.92 -9.89 12.45
CA ARG A 10 0.99 -9.79 13.58
C ARG A 10 0.47 -8.36 13.77
N LEU A 11 1.31 -7.36 13.54
CA LEU A 11 0.93 -5.94 13.61
C LEU A 11 -0.04 -5.57 12.48
N VAL A 12 0.26 -5.99 11.25
CA VAL A 12 -0.56 -5.70 10.07
C VAL A 12 -1.92 -6.39 10.15
N PHE A 13 -2.00 -7.64 10.60
CA PHE A 13 -3.28 -8.33 10.81
C PHE A 13 -4.08 -7.83 12.02
N SER A 14 -3.47 -7.05 12.92
CA SER A 14 -4.19 -6.44 14.05
C SER A 14 -4.91 -5.15 13.67
N ILE A 15 -4.65 -4.58 12.50
CA ILE A 15 -5.36 -3.39 12.00
C ILE A 15 -6.72 -3.87 11.49
N PRO A 16 -7.84 -3.54 12.14
CA PRO A 16 -9.13 -4.18 11.86
C PRO A 16 -9.64 -3.94 10.43
N VAL A 17 -9.32 -2.79 9.82
CA VAL A 17 -9.76 -2.45 8.46
C VAL A 17 -8.82 -3.00 7.39
N LEU A 18 -7.52 -2.72 7.49
CA LEU A 18 -6.54 -3.15 6.48
C LEU A 18 -6.12 -4.61 6.65
N GLY A 19 -6.02 -5.09 7.89
CA GLY A 19 -5.53 -6.43 8.22
C GLY A 19 -6.47 -7.55 7.79
N TRP A 20 -7.79 -7.31 7.81
CA TRP A 20 -8.75 -8.29 7.29
C TRP A 20 -8.63 -8.43 5.77
N MET A 21 -8.61 -7.31 5.03
CA MET A 21 -8.43 -7.32 3.57
C MET A 21 -7.07 -7.91 3.15
N LEU A 22 -5.98 -7.60 3.87
CA LEU A 22 -4.66 -8.16 3.56
C LEU A 22 -4.58 -9.66 3.80
N LYS A 23 -5.22 -10.15 4.88
CA LYS A 23 -5.31 -11.58 5.16
C LYS A 23 -6.05 -12.29 4.03
N ASP A 24 -7.12 -11.67 3.55
CA ASP A 24 -7.95 -12.12 2.45
C ASP A 24 -7.22 -12.10 1.10
N VAL A 25 -6.30 -11.16 0.87
CA VAL A 25 -5.42 -11.15 -0.32
C VAL A 25 -4.33 -12.23 -0.26
N ILE A 26 -3.77 -12.51 0.92
CA ILE A 26 -2.66 -13.46 1.09
C ILE A 26 -3.14 -14.92 1.10
N TYR A 27 -4.26 -15.18 1.76
CA TYR A 27 -4.78 -16.54 1.99
C TYR A 27 -6.05 -16.86 1.22
N GLY A 28 -6.70 -15.86 0.62
CA GLY A 28 -7.93 -16.05 -0.15
C GLY A 28 -7.69 -16.33 -1.63
N ASP A 29 -8.76 -16.17 -2.40
CA ASP A 29 -8.77 -16.44 -3.84
C ASP A 29 -7.96 -15.39 -4.62
N ARG A 30 -7.48 -15.73 -5.82
CA ARG A 30 -6.65 -14.84 -6.63
C ARG A 30 -7.37 -13.54 -6.99
N ASP A 31 -8.71 -13.56 -7.07
CA ASP A 31 -9.51 -12.39 -7.39
C ASP A 31 -9.55 -11.34 -6.26
N ASN A 32 -9.17 -11.71 -5.03
CA ASN A 32 -9.21 -10.81 -3.88
C ASN A 32 -8.23 -9.64 -4.01
N ILE A 33 -7.16 -9.79 -4.80
CA ILE A 33 -6.25 -8.70 -5.11
C ILE A 33 -6.96 -7.56 -5.84
N TRP A 34 -7.92 -7.86 -6.71
CA TRP A 34 -8.66 -6.85 -7.47
C TRP A 34 -9.58 -6.05 -6.55
N TYR A 35 -10.27 -6.71 -5.61
CA TYR A 35 -11.09 -6.03 -4.61
C TYR A 35 -10.27 -5.12 -3.70
N PHE A 36 -9.06 -5.56 -3.31
CA PHE A 36 -8.14 -4.74 -2.53
C PHE A 36 -7.67 -3.50 -3.30
N LEU A 37 -7.23 -3.68 -4.55
CA LEU A 37 -6.80 -2.56 -5.42
C LEU A 37 -7.94 -1.57 -5.67
N PHE A 38 -9.15 -2.06 -5.94
CA PHE A 38 -10.32 -1.21 -6.15
C PHE A 38 -10.69 -0.41 -4.89
N THR A 39 -10.60 -1.04 -3.72
CA THR A 39 -10.85 -0.36 -2.43
C THR A 39 -9.80 0.71 -2.16
N LEU A 40 -8.52 0.40 -2.40
CA LEU A 40 -7.43 1.36 -2.24
C LEU A 40 -7.61 2.58 -3.17
N LEU A 41 -7.96 2.33 -4.43
CA LEU A 41 -8.26 3.39 -5.40
C LEU A 41 -9.46 4.23 -4.94
N THR A 42 -10.52 3.60 -4.46
CA THR A 42 -11.73 4.28 -3.98
C THR A 42 -11.42 5.16 -2.76
N VAL A 43 -10.68 4.64 -1.78
CA VAL A 43 -10.24 5.41 -0.60
C VAL A 43 -9.37 6.59 -1.02
N TRP A 44 -8.51 6.42 -2.02
CA TRP A 44 -7.68 7.51 -2.52
C TRP A 44 -8.50 8.60 -3.22
N VAL A 45 -9.48 8.23 -4.04
CA VAL A 45 -10.43 9.17 -4.66
C VAL A 45 -11.25 9.90 -3.59
N LEU A 46 -11.74 9.20 -2.57
CA LEU A 46 -12.42 9.81 -1.42
C LEU A 46 -11.50 10.78 -0.67
N ALA A 47 -10.21 10.46 -0.53
CA ALA A 47 -9.23 11.37 0.05
C ALA A 47 -9.04 12.63 -0.81
N MET A 48 -9.09 12.53 -2.15
CA MET A 48 -9.09 13.70 -3.03
C MET A 48 -10.35 14.57 -2.84
N PHE A 49 -11.51 13.97 -2.60
CA PHE A 49 -12.72 14.74 -2.29
C PHE A 49 -12.67 15.38 -0.90
N ALA A 50 -12.12 14.69 0.10
CA ALA A 50 -12.06 15.18 1.48
C ALA A 50 -10.97 16.25 1.70
N PHE A 51 -9.79 16.08 1.09
CA PHE A 51 -8.63 16.95 1.29
C PHE A 51 -8.25 17.79 0.07
N GLY A 52 -8.81 17.51 -1.10
CA GLY A 52 -8.53 18.23 -2.35
C GLY A 52 -7.19 17.87 -2.99
N TYR A 53 -6.56 18.88 -3.60
CA TYR A 53 -5.26 18.79 -4.25
C TYR A 53 -4.14 18.16 -3.38
N PRO A 54 -4.04 18.42 -2.06
CA PRO A 54 -3.10 17.75 -1.16
C PRO A 54 -3.05 16.22 -1.29
N ALA A 55 -4.20 15.55 -1.37
CA ALA A 55 -4.26 14.09 -1.47
C ALA A 55 -3.72 13.55 -2.80
N PHE A 56 -3.69 14.38 -3.84
CA PHE A 56 -3.12 14.06 -5.14
C PHE A 56 -1.62 14.38 -5.21
N ILE A 57 -1.20 15.55 -4.73
CA ILE A 57 0.20 16.00 -4.87
C ILE A 57 1.16 15.23 -3.96
N ILE A 58 0.71 14.76 -2.80
CA ILE A 58 1.57 13.99 -1.88
C ILE A 58 2.10 12.70 -2.52
N PRO A 59 1.28 11.81 -3.12
CA PRO A 59 1.79 10.64 -3.84
C PRO A 59 2.77 10.99 -4.97
N VAL A 60 2.50 12.07 -5.72
CA VAL A 60 3.38 12.52 -6.80
C VAL A 60 4.74 12.96 -6.25
N LEU A 61 4.74 13.75 -5.18
CA LEU A 61 5.97 14.18 -4.51
C LEU A 61 6.69 13.03 -3.81
N ALA A 62 5.97 12.03 -3.31
CA ALA A 62 6.56 10.83 -2.72
C ALA A 62 7.33 9.97 -3.74
N ILE A 63 7.01 10.09 -5.05
CA ILE A 63 7.75 9.42 -6.13
C ILE A 63 9.07 10.15 -6.46
N VAL A 64 9.21 11.44 -6.14
CA VAL A 64 10.42 12.22 -6.41
C VAL A 64 11.72 11.56 -5.90
N PRO A 65 11.84 11.13 -4.63
CA PRO A 65 13.05 10.44 -4.16
C PRO A 65 13.31 9.12 -4.92
N VAL A 66 12.27 8.42 -5.37
CA VAL A 66 12.41 7.19 -6.17
C VAL A 66 13.05 7.51 -7.53
N VAL A 67 12.61 8.61 -8.18
CA VAL A 67 13.19 9.06 -9.46
C VAL A 67 14.64 9.51 -9.27
N PHE A 68 14.94 10.28 -8.21
CA PHE A 68 16.32 10.64 -7.89
C PHE A 68 17.19 9.41 -7.63
N PHE A 69 16.66 8.42 -6.91
CA PHE A 69 17.35 7.17 -6.67
C PHE A 69 17.58 6.38 -7.96
N MET A 70 16.61 6.34 -8.87
CA MET A 70 16.78 5.73 -10.19
C MET A 70 17.86 6.44 -11.00
N ILE A 71 17.86 7.78 -11.04
CA ILE A 71 18.90 8.56 -11.72
C ILE A 71 20.28 8.25 -11.12
N PHE A 72 20.37 8.20 -9.78
CA PHE A 72 21.59 7.84 -9.08
C PHE A 72 22.08 6.44 -9.47
N LEU A 73 21.20 5.44 -9.47
CA LEU A 73 21.52 4.06 -9.89
C LEU A 73 22.00 4.00 -11.35
N ILE A 74 21.34 4.72 -12.26
CA ILE A 74 21.73 4.77 -13.68
C ILE A 74 23.08 5.49 -13.83
N SER A 75 23.38 6.47 -12.98
CA SER A 75 24.66 7.19 -12.99
C SER A 75 25.83 6.36 -12.44
N LEU A 76 25.55 5.24 -11.77
CA LEU A 76 26.56 4.35 -11.19
C LEU A 76 27.17 3.35 -12.19
N GLY A 77 26.54 3.16 -13.36
CA GLY A 77 27.01 2.26 -14.43
C GLY A 77 26.41 0.87 -14.37
#